data_AF-A0A183B504-F1
#
_entry.id   AF-A0A183B504-F1
#
_cell.length_a   1.000
_cell.length_b   1.000
_cell.length_c   1.000
_cell.angle_alpha   90.00
_cell.angle_beta   90.00
_cell.angle_gamma   90.00
#
_symmetry.space_group_name_H-M   'P 1'
#
loop_
_entity.id
_entity.type
_entity.pdbx_description
1 polymer ?
#
loop_
_entity_poly.entity_id
_entity_poly.type
_entity_poly.pdbx_seq_one_letter_code
_entity_poly.pdbx_strand_id
1 'polypeptide(L)'
;MSEKPLFSSKIEAKEFLMRLCDQEIVVHVTDGRKYIGRFWCTDRSANLVLGTCIEYPASADAVYEKLERNLTAVVIPGQHITKIECSRSLLSSAAL
;
A
#
# COMPACT_ATOMS: atom_id res chain seq x y z
N MET A 1 0.64 -17.62 18.38
CA MET A 1 0.53 -18.38 17.12
C MET A 1 1.57 -17.79 16.19
N SER A 2 2.67 -18.50 15.89
CA SER A 2 3.71 -17.94 15.02
C SER A 2 3.18 -17.92 13.59
N GLU A 3 2.87 -16.75 13.06
CA GLU A 3 2.46 -16.63 11.67
C GLU A 3 3.60 -17.11 10.77
N LYS A 4 3.26 -18.00 9.83
CA LYS A 4 4.21 -18.45 8.81
C LYS A 4 4.46 -17.26 7.87
N PRO A 5 5.74 -16.94 7.55
CA PRO A 5 6.03 -15.84 6.64
C PRO A 5 5.38 -16.10 5.28
N LEU A 6 4.82 -15.05 4.69
CA LEU A 6 4.15 -15.12 3.39
C LEU A 6 5.09 -15.55 2.27
N PHE A 7 6.38 -15.20 2.38
CA PHE A 7 7.42 -15.55 1.42
C PHE A 7 8.46 -16.47 2.08
N SER A 8 8.90 -17.48 1.35
CA SER A 8 9.90 -18.47 1.77
C SER A 8 11.34 -17.97 1.67
N SER A 9 11.60 -16.91 0.88
CA SER A 9 12.93 -16.34 0.69
C SER A 9 12.93 -14.83 0.43
N LYS A 10 14.08 -14.18 0.61
CA LYS A 10 14.28 -12.77 0.24
C LYS A 10 14.11 -12.52 -1.27
N ILE A 11 14.43 -13.51 -2.10
CA ILE A 11 14.29 -13.42 -3.56
C ILE A 11 12.81 -13.36 -3.91
N GLU A 12 12.02 -14.28 -3.36
CA GLU A 12 10.56 -14.31 -3.57
C GLU A 12 9.88 -13.03 -3.06
N ALA A 13 10.29 -12.51 -1.90
CA ALA A 13 9.80 -11.23 -1.38
C ALA A 13 10.15 -10.05 -2.31
N LYS A 14 11.36 -10.05 -2.88
CA LYS A 14 11.79 -9.03 -3.86
C LYS A 14 10.99 -9.13 -5.15
N GLU A 15 10.75 -10.34 -5.65
CA GLU A 15 9.90 -10.57 -6.84
C GLU A 15 8.46 -10.13 -6.62
N PHE A 16 7.91 -10.35 -5.43
CA PHE A 16 6.63 -9.78 -5.05
C PHE A 16 6.63 -8.25 -5.09
N LEU A 17 7.62 -7.59 -4.48
CA LEU A 17 7.72 -6.13 -4.53
C LEU A 17 7.87 -5.59 -5.96
N MET A 18 8.61 -6.29 -6.82
CA MET A 18 8.71 -5.93 -8.25
C MET A 18 7.38 -6.06 -8.98
N ARG A 19 6.57 -7.08 -8.67
CA ARG A 19 5.22 -7.24 -9.24
C ARG A 19 4.22 -6.24 -8.65
N LEU A 20 4.46 -5.78 -7.42
CA LEU A 20 3.66 -4.74 -6.77
C LEU A 20 3.92 -3.36 -7.39
N CYS A 21 5.10 -3.11 -7.95
CA CYS A 21 5.39 -1.90 -8.71
C CYS A 21 4.32 -1.69 -9.78
N ASP A 22 3.89 -0.44 -9.89
CA ASP A 22 2.86 0.00 -10.83
C ASP A 22 1.46 -0.58 -10.60
N GLN A 23 1.22 -1.30 -9.51
CA GLN A 23 -0.09 -1.77 -9.09
C GLN A 23 -0.77 -0.76 -8.16
N GLU A 24 -2.09 -0.68 -8.25
CA GLU A 24 -2.87 0.04 -7.26
C GLU A 24 -2.89 -0.74 -5.93
N ILE A 25 -2.63 -0.03 -4.84
CA ILE A 25 -2.70 -0.55 -3.48
C ILE A 25 -3.54 0.37 -2.60
N VAL A 26 -4.07 -0.18 -1.51
CA VAL A 26 -4.73 0.58 -0.45
C VAL A 26 -3.84 0.58 0.78
N VAL A 27 -3.47 1.76 1.25
CA VAL A 27 -2.60 1.95 2.42
C VAL A 27 -3.40 2.60 3.52
N HIS A 28 -3.49 1.93 4.68
CA HIS A 28 -4.14 2.46 5.88
C HIS A 28 -3.09 3.02 6.82
N VAL A 29 -3.38 4.17 7.42
CA VAL A 29 -2.45 4.82 8.37
C VAL A 29 -3.05 4.96 9.77
N THR A 30 -2.19 5.26 10.74
CA THR A 30 -2.52 5.26 12.18
C THR A 30 -3.64 6.21 12.60
N ASP A 31 -3.91 7.27 11.84
CA ASP A 31 -4.99 8.22 12.14
C ASP A 31 -6.34 7.85 11.47
N GLY A 32 -6.41 6.67 10.85
CA GLY A 32 -7.63 6.15 10.24
C GLY A 32 -7.85 6.55 8.79
N ARG A 33 -7.01 7.43 8.22
CA ARG A 33 -7.04 7.73 6.78
C ARG A 33 -6.62 6.51 5.97
N LYS A 34 -7.10 6.46 4.72
CA LYS A 34 -6.61 5.51 3.71
C LYS A 34 -6.18 6.23 2.43
N TYR A 35 -5.14 5.71 1.81
CA TYR A 35 -4.61 6.18 0.53
C TYR A 35 -4.77 5.08 -0.50
N ILE A 36 -5.39 5.40 -1.63
CA ILE A 36 -5.46 4.50 -2.78
C ILE A 36 -4.55 5.09 -3.85
N GLY A 37 -3.58 4.33 -4.34
CA GLY A 37 -2.64 4.85 -5.33
C GLY A 37 -1.74 3.79 -5.93
N ARG A 38 -1.04 4.18 -6.99
CA ARG A 38 -0.11 3.33 -7.73
C ARG A 38 1.22 3.24 -6.98
N PHE A 39 1.60 2.04 -6.54
CA PHE A 39 2.85 1.82 -5.82
C PHE A 39 4.06 2.00 -6.74
N TRP A 40 4.92 2.97 -6.45
CA TRP A 40 6.14 3.20 -7.24
C TRP A 40 7.37 2.56 -6.61
N CYS A 41 7.55 2.73 -5.30
CA CYS A 41 8.68 2.15 -4.59
C CYS A 41 8.50 2.14 -3.07
N THR A 42 9.41 1.43 -2.41
CA THR A 42 9.59 1.45 -0.97
C THR A 42 11.08 1.45 -0.59
N ASP A 43 11.38 1.81 0.65
CA ASP A 43 12.73 1.78 1.22
C ASP A 43 12.84 0.83 2.43
N ARG A 44 14.00 0.84 3.09
CA ARG A 44 14.27 -0.01 4.26
C ARG A 44 13.36 0.31 5.46
N SER A 45 12.89 1.55 5.56
CA SER A 45 12.03 2.03 6.66
C SER A 45 10.55 1.85 6.34
N ALA A 46 10.24 1.10 5.27
CA ALA A 46 8.88 0.90 4.75
C ALA A 46 8.17 2.20 4.37
N ASN A 47 8.91 3.29 4.10
CA ASN A 47 8.31 4.47 3.47
C ASN A 47 7.81 4.06 2.08
N LEU A 48 6.65 4.57 1.68
CA LEU A 48 6.07 4.31 0.37
C LEU A 48 6.01 5.58 -0.46
N VAL A 49 6.31 5.45 -1.75
CA VAL A 49 5.97 6.47 -2.75
C VAL A 49 4.82 5.96 -3.59
N LEU A 50 3.69 6.68 -3.58
CA LEU A 50 2.53 6.37 -4.43
C LEU A 50 2.32 7.48 -5.46
N GLY A 51 2.02 7.10 -6.69
CA GLY A 51 1.54 7.99 -7.75
C GLY A 51 0.03 7.90 -7.94
N THR A 52 -0.56 8.92 -8.57
CA THR A 52 -2.00 8.99 -8.89
C THR A 52 -2.85 8.61 -7.69
N CYS A 53 -2.61 9.29 -6.56
CA CYS A 53 -3.10 8.87 -5.27
C CYS A 53 -4.36 9.65 -4.87
N ILE A 54 -5.33 8.97 -4.26
CA ILE A 54 -6.49 9.59 -3.62
C ILE A 54 -6.39 9.35 -2.11
N GLU A 55 -6.40 10.43 -1.34
CA GLU A 55 -6.54 10.40 0.12
C GLU A 55 -8.03 10.35 0.48
N TYR A 56 -8.40 9.41 1.34
CA TYR A 56 -9.72 9.33 1.96
C TYR A 56 -9.60 9.62 3.46
N PRO A 57 -10.52 10.45 4.02
CA PRO A 57 -10.54 10.77 5.44
C PRO A 57 -10.85 9.52 6.29
N ALA A 58 -10.54 9.62 7.59
CA ALA A 58 -10.93 8.60 8.55
C ALA A 58 -12.46 8.43 8.59
N SER A 59 -12.95 7.22 8.86
CA SER A 59 -14.40 6.93 8.83
C SER A 59 -15.23 7.82 9.77
N ALA A 60 -14.65 8.28 10.89
CA ALA A 60 -15.29 9.22 11.80
C ALA A 60 -15.52 10.60 11.17
N ASP A 61 -14.65 11.00 10.25
CA ASP A 61 -14.69 12.29 9.54
C ASP A 61 -15.35 12.16 8.15
N ALA A 62 -15.60 10.93 7.70
CA ALA A 62 -16.20 10.61 6.40
C ALA A 62 -17.69 10.98 6.30
N VAL A 63 -18.33 11.46 7.38
CA VAL A 63 -19.68 12.07 7.34
C VAL A 63 -19.73 13.24 6.34
N TYR A 64 -18.57 13.83 6.02
CA TYR A 64 -18.37 14.68 4.86
C TYR A 64 -17.83 13.85 3.68
N GLU A 65 -18.67 12.99 3.09
CA GLU A 65 -18.30 12.01 2.03
C GLU A 65 -17.59 12.59 0.79
N LYS A 66 -17.46 13.93 0.68
CA LYS A 66 -16.79 14.66 -0.41
C LYS A 66 -15.39 15.19 -0.09
N LEU A 67 -14.78 14.82 1.03
CA LEU A 67 -13.43 15.31 1.39
C LEU A 67 -12.27 14.48 0.82
N GLU A 68 -12.51 13.60 -0.16
CA GLU A 68 -11.42 12.94 -0.86
C GLU A 68 -10.51 13.95 -1.57
N ARG A 69 -9.20 13.73 -1.51
CA ARG A 69 -8.21 14.61 -2.14
C ARG A 69 -7.44 13.86 -3.20
N ASN A 70 -7.47 14.40 -4.42
CA ASN A 70 -6.64 13.92 -5.52
C ASN A 70 -5.22 14.49 -5.35
N LEU A 71 -4.25 13.60 -5.24
CA LEU A 71 -2.84 13.89 -5.00
C LEU A 71 -2.02 13.27 -6.15
N THR A 72 -1.10 14.04 -6.74
CA THR A 72 -0.31 13.55 -7.86
C THR A 72 0.70 12.48 -7.42
N ALA A 73 1.50 12.79 -6.40
CA ALA A 73 2.45 11.87 -5.80
C ALA A 73 2.54 12.15 -4.31
N VAL A 74 2.63 11.09 -3.50
CA VAL A 74 2.72 11.18 -2.05
C VAL A 74 3.83 10.29 -1.52
N VAL A 75 4.43 10.73 -0.42
CA VAL A 75 5.28 9.88 0.43
C VAL A 75 4.48 9.57 1.69
N ILE A 76 4.30 8.28 1.98
CA ILE A 76 3.68 7.82 3.22
C ILE A 76 4.78 7.29 4.13
N PRO A 77 5.02 7.89 5.32
CA PRO A 77 6.03 7.41 6.24
C PRO A 77 5.68 6.02 6.79
N GLY A 78 6.62 5.07 6.69
CA GLY A 78 6.38 3.67 7.02
C GLY A 78 5.92 3.45 8.46
N GLN A 79 6.38 4.29 9.40
CA GLN A 79 6.00 4.24 10.82
C GLN A 79 4.49 4.47 11.07
N HIS A 80 3.78 5.07 10.12
CA HIS A 80 2.34 5.33 10.24
C HIS A 80 1.50 4.27 9.51
N ILE A 81 2.11 3.36 8.74
CA ILE A 81 1.37 2.36 7.97
C ILE A 81 0.92 1.22 8.89
N THR A 82 -0.37 0.96 8.90
CA THR A 82 -0.97 -0.10 9.72
C THR A 82 -1.39 -1.32 8.90
N LYS A 83 -1.73 -1.12 7.62
CA LYS A 83 -2.16 -2.19 6.71
C LYS A 83 -1.92 -1.77 5.25
N ILE A 84 -1.53 -2.72 4.41
CA ILE A 84 -1.49 -2.58 2.96
C ILE A 84 -2.38 -3.65 2.35
N GLU A 85 -3.23 -3.27 1.41
CA GLU A 85 -4.05 -4.18 0.61
C GLU A 85 -3.62 -4.08 -0.86
N CYS A 86 -3.60 -5.22 -1.54
CA CYS A 86 -3.27 -5.31 -2.95
C CYS A 86 -4.10 -6.40 -3.62
N SER A 87 -4.11 -6.43 -4.95
CA SER A 87 -4.82 -7.46 -5.69
C SER A 87 -4.31 -8.87 -5.34
N ARG A 88 -5.24 -9.80 -5.12
CA ARG A 88 -4.93 -11.21 -4.82
C ARG A 88 -4.15 -11.89 -5.95
N SER A 89 -4.29 -11.43 -7.20
CA SER A 89 -3.53 -11.96 -8.34
C SER A 89 -2.01 -11.80 -8.18
N LEU A 90 -1.57 -10.82 -7.38
CA LEU A 90 -0.16 -10.59 -7.07
C LEU A 90 0.41 -11.63 -6.11
N LEU A 91 -0.42 -12.46 -5.47
CA LEU A 91 0.06 -13.52 -4.59
C LEU A 91 0.34 -14.83 -5.35
N SER A 92 -0.15 -14.99 -6.58
CA SER A 92 0.21 -16.14 -7.41
C SER A 92 1.49 -15.87 -8.19
N SER A 93 2.46 -16.77 -8.11
CA SER A 93 3.70 -16.75 -8.90
C SER A 93 3.50 -17.12 -10.37
N ALA A 94 2.27 -17.03 -10.91
CA ALA A 94 2.00 -17.36 -12.30
C ALA A 94 2.80 -16.38 -13.17
N ALA A 95 3.83 -16.93 -13.80
CA ALA A 95 4.69 -16.25 -14.74
C ALA A 95 3.82 -15.59 -15.83
N LEU A 96 4.15 -14.35 -16.16
CA LEU A 96 3.85 -13.83 -17.50
C LEU A 96 4.61 -14.67 -18.54
#